data_AF-A0A7T1FAQ7-F1
#
_entry.id   AF-A0A7T1FAQ7-F1
#
_cell.length_a   1.000
_cell.length_b   1.000
_cell.length_c   1.000
_cell.angle_alpha   90.00
_cell.angle_beta   90.00
_cell.angle_gamma   90.00
#
_symmetry.space_group_name_H-M   'P 1'
#
loop_
_entity.id
_entity.type
_entity.pdbx_description
1 polymer ?
#
loop_
_entity_poly.entity_id
_entity_poly.type
_entity_poly.pdbx_seq_one_letter_code
_entity_poly.pdbx_strand_id
1 'polypeptide(L)' 'MKKQQKFQVAENETIQDCLQRMREQGYMPVKRFEKPVYKEDNNGKIEVLRQEIEFVGKLIE' A
#
# COMPACT_ATOMS: atom_id res chain seq x y z
N MET A 1 15.41 11.01 14.82
CA MET A 1 14.73 9.73 14.50
C MET A 1 13.99 9.91 13.18
N LYS A 2 14.18 9.03 12.18
CA LYS A 2 13.43 9.13 10.92
C LYS A 2 11.96 8.79 11.20
N LYS A 3 11.09 9.79 11.23
CA LYS A 3 9.64 9.61 11.34
C LYS A 3 9.10 9.10 9.99
N GLN A 4 9.10 7.79 9.81
CA GLN A 4 8.55 7.12 8.63
C GLN A 4 7.37 6.23 9.04
N GLN A 5 6.37 6.14 8.18
CA GLN A 5 5.19 5.32 8.38
C GLN A 5 4.79 4.64 7.07
N LYS A 6 4.24 3.43 7.16
CA LYS A 6 3.72 2.69 6.01
C LYS A 6 2.23 2.94 5.83
N PHE A 7 1.80 3.03 4.57
CA PHE A 7 0.43 3.28 4.16
C PHE A 7 0.05 2.27 3.10
N GLN A 8 -0.72 1.26 3.49
CA GLN A 8 -1.32 0.32 2.56
C GLN A 8 -2.54 0.97 1.90
N VAL A 9 -2.67 0.79 0.58
CA VAL A 9 -3.88 1.14 -0.16
C VAL A 9 -4.95 0.11 0.21
N ALA A 10 -6.06 0.54 0.82
CA ALA A 10 -7.14 -0.37 1.20
C ALA A 10 -7.89 -0.90 -0.03
N GLU A 11 -8.63 -2.01 0.12
CA GLU A 11 -9.32 -2.66 -1.01
C GLU A 11 -10.39 -1.76 -1.67
N ASN A 12 -10.99 -0.86 -0.88
CA ASN A 12 -12.03 0.07 -1.30
C ASN A 12 -11.50 1.50 -1.51
N GLU A 13 -10.19 1.66 -1.62
CA GLU A 13 -9.51 2.96 -1.68
C GLU A 13 -8.69 3.02 -2.98
N THR A 14 -8.70 4.17 -3.66
CA THR A 14 -7.79 4.36 -4.80
C THR A 14 -6.39 4.72 -4.32
N ILE A 15 -5.40 4.59 -5.20
CA ILE A 15 -4.04 5.08 -4.90
C ILE A 15 -4.07 6.58 -4.54
N GLN A 16 -4.93 7.37 -5.22
CA GLN A 16 -5.04 8.80 -4.97
C GLN A 16 -5.59 9.10 -3.58
N ASP A 17 -6.60 8.35 -3.13
CA ASP A 17 -7.18 8.49 -1.79
C ASP A 17 -6.13 8.15 -0.72
N CYS A 18 -5.34 7.10 -0.94
CA CYS A 18 -4.24 6.74 -0.03
C CYS A 18 -3.18 7.84 0.06
N LEU A 19 -2.78 8.42 -1.07
CA LEU A 19 -1.85 9.55 -1.10
C LEU A 19 -2.44 10.80 -0.43
N GLN A 20 -3.75 11.03 -0.55
CA GLN A 20 -4.42 12.11 0.15
C GLN A 20 -4.40 11.88 1.66
N ARG A 21 -4.75 10.68 2.13
CA ARG A 21 -4.70 10.28 3.54
C ARG A 21 -3.29 10.39 4.14
N MET A 22 -2.25 10.12 3.34
CA MET A 22 -0.85 10.38 3.73
C MET A 22 -0.60 11.87 3.97
N ARG A 23 -1.03 12.73 3.03
CA ARG A 23 -0.86 14.19 3.15
C ARG A 23 -1.62 14.77 4.32
N GLU A 24 -2.85 14.33 4.56
CA GLU A 24 -3.68 14.76 5.70
C GLU A 24 -3.03 14.40 7.04
N GLN A 25 -2.27 13.29 7.10
CA GLN A 25 -1.47 12.90 8.25
C GLN A 25 -0.07 13.54 8.28
N GLY A 26 0.26 14.42 7.35
CA GLY A 26 1.55 15.12 7.29
C GLY A 26 2.70 14.28 6.73
N TYR A 27 2.43 13.25 5.93
CA TYR A 27 3.44 12.40 5.32
C TYR A 27 3.56 12.62 3.80
N MET A 28 4.80 12.62 3.31
CA MET A 28 5.12 12.61 1.88
C MET A 28 5.61 11.22 1.46
N PRO A 29 5.07 10.61 0.38
CA PRO A 29 5.52 9.30 -0.09
C PRO A 29 6.98 9.38 -0.57
N VAL A 30 7.80 8.44 -0.11
CA VAL A 30 9.22 8.30 -0.49
C VAL A 30 9.54 6.96 -1.13
N LYS A 31 8.67 5.94 -0.98
CA LYS A 31 8.78 4.62 -1.63
C LYS A 31 7.39 4.04 -1.90
N ARG A 32 7.29 3.21 -2.93
CA ARG A 32 6.11 2.38 -3.27
C ARG A 32 6.57 0.92 -3.39
N PHE A 33 5.82 0.01 -2.78
CA PHE A 33 5.97 -1.43 -2.89
C PHE A 33 4.70 -2.02 -3.49
N GLU A 34 4.86 -2.97 -4.40
CA GLU A 34 3.76 -3.71 -5.02
C GLU A 34 4.06 -5.20 -4.90
N LYS A 35 3.14 -5.94 -4.29
CA LYS A 35 3.29 -7.37 -4.05
C LYS A 35 2.08 -8.11 -4.59
N PRO A 36 2.25 -9.16 -5.42
CA PRO A 36 1.15 -10.04 -5.77
C PRO A 36 0.70 -10.83 -4.54
N VAL A 37 -0.60 -10.84 -4.32
CA VAL A 37 -1.28 -11.73 -3.37
C VAL A 37 -1.79 -12.92 -4.17
N TYR A 38 -1.44 -14.12 -3.74
CA TYR A 38 -1.85 -15.36 -4.38
C TYR A 38 -3.00 -16.01 -3.59
N LYS A 39 -3.82 -16.79 -4.29
CA LYS A 39 -4.81 -17.69 -3.70
C LYS A 39 -4.67 -19.07 -4.32
N GLU A 40 -4.99 -20.09 -3.55
CA GLU A 40 -5.15 -21.45 -4.04
C GLU A 40 -6.61 -21.66 -4.47
N ASP A 41 -6.83 -22.30 -5.62
CA ASP A 41 -8.16 -22.73 -6.06
C ASP A 41 -8.54 -24.10 -5.48
N ASN A 42 -9.78 -24.55 -5.71
CA ASN A 42 -10.26 -25.84 -5.23
C ASN A 42 -9.53 -27.06 -5.84
N ASN A 43 -8.73 -26.86 -6.89
CA ASN A 43 -7.92 -27.87 -7.56
C ASN A 43 -6.43 -27.82 -7.12
N GLY A 44 -6.07 -26.99 -6.14
CA GLY A 44 -4.70 -26.83 -5.66
C GLY A 44 -3.80 -25.99 -6.56
N LYS A 45 -4.37 -25.24 -7.53
CA LYS A 45 -3.62 -24.36 -8.41
C LYS A 45 -3.47 -22.98 -7.77
N ILE A 46 -2.25 -22.44 -7.78
CA ILE A 46 -1.95 -21.09 -7.30
C ILE A 46 -2.28 -20.08 -8.40
N GLU A 47 -3.13 -19.10 -8.08
CA GLU A 47 -3.50 -18.00 -8.96
C GLU A 47 -3.26 -16.64 -8.28
N VAL A 48 -2.99 -15.61 -9.08
CA VAL A 48 -2.84 -14.24 -8.57
C VAL A 48 -4.23 -13.70 -8.25
N LEU A 49 -4.50 -13.41 -6.97
CA LEU A 49 -5.76 -12.83 -6.52
C LEU A 49 -5.80 -11.32 -6.79
N ARG A 50 -4.78 -10.58 -6.34
CA ARG A 50 -4.69 -9.12 -6.49
C ARG A 50 -3.27 -8.62 -6.28
N GLN A 51 -3.02 -7.35 -6.53
CA GLN A 51 -1.78 -6.68 -6.13
C GLN A 51 -2.04 -5.82 -4.89
N GLU A 52 -1.26 -6.06 -3.84
CA GLU A 52 -1.21 -5.20 -2.67
C GLU A 52 -0.21 -4.07 -2.92
N ILE A 53 -0.62 -2.83 -2.62
CA ILE A 53 0.20 -1.63 -2.79
C ILE A 53 0.44 -1.01 -1.42
N GLU A 54 1.70 -0.75 -1.08
CA GLU A 54 2.12 -0.08 0.16
C GLU A 54 3.06 1.09 -0.17
N PHE A 55 2.80 2.27 0.39
CA PHE A 55 3.70 3.40 0.38
C PHE A 55 4.45 3.53 1.70
N VAL A 56 5.70 4.00 1.63
CA VAL A 56 6.41 4.52 2.81
C VAL A 56 6.34 6.03 2.75
N GLY A 57 5.70 6.64 3.74
CA GLY A 57 5.69 8.07 3.97
C GLY A 57 6.83 8.51 4.89
N LYS A 58 7.47 9.63 4.58
CA LYS A 58 8.31 10.38 5.52
C LYS A 58 7.50 11.57 6.04
N LEU A 59 7.50 11.81 7.34
CA LEU A 59 6.85 12.98 7.92
C LEU A 59 7.46 14.26 7.32
N ILE A 60 6.59 15.18 6.93
CA ILE A 60 6.94 16.52 6.47
C ILE A 60 7.29 17.32 7.73
N GLU A 61 8.53 17.81 7.80
CA GLU A 61 9.01 18.69 8.87
C GLU A 61 8.65 20.15 8.57
#